data_AF-B8HI44-F1
#
_entry.id   AF-B8HI44-F1
#
_cell.length_a   1.000
_cell.length_b   1.000
_cell.length_c   1.000
_cell.angle_alpha   90.00
_cell.angle_beta   90.00
_cell.angle_gamma   90.00
#
_symmetry.space_group_name_H-M   'P 1'
#
loop_
_entity.id
_entity.type
_entity.pdbx_description
1 polymer ?
#
loop_
_entity_poly.entity_id
_entity_poly.type
_entity_poly.pdbx_seq_one_letter_code
_entity_poly.pdbx_strand_id
1 'polypeptide(L)'
;MASLTIEGALPDTLPVREDGTGYPFALAWEDKAVLADTRTELTAELIEGYADLPETEEGDTEALYARYRTSVQIANTLQQVLAANATEEGTFDPSLQSEDVLTAIFTDRAEKIDEIPEWTNTDVPLVLVATEYAPYGTATKPAGNVLWIDPFTETTFLNTLSEIGIVELLVNES
;
A
#
# COMPACT_ATOMS: atom_id res chain seq x y z
N MET A 1 -23.92 -4.30 3.44
CA MET A 1 -23.98 -2.83 3.33
C MET A 1 -23.38 -2.49 1.97
N ALA A 2 -23.82 -1.40 1.34
CA ALA A 2 -23.47 -1.10 -0.05
C ALA A 2 -22.52 0.10 -0.08
N SER A 3 -21.28 -0.14 -0.48
CA SER A 3 -20.38 0.93 -0.93
C SER A 3 -21.01 1.66 -2.12
N LEU A 4 -20.68 2.94 -2.26
CA LEU A 4 -21.03 3.73 -3.43
C LEU A 4 -19.77 3.95 -4.27
N THR A 5 -19.78 3.44 -5.51
CA THR A 5 -18.70 3.64 -6.47
C THR A 5 -19.10 4.70 -7.50
N ILE A 6 -18.20 5.64 -7.74
CA ILE A 6 -18.33 6.75 -8.68
C ILE A 6 -17.17 6.66 -9.68
N GLU A 7 -17.46 6.87 -10.96
CA GLU A 7 -16.42 7.02 -11.98
C GLU A 7 -15.70 8.37 -11.81
N GLY A 8 -14.37 8.34 -11.85
CA GLY A 8 -13.48 9.48 -11.75
C GLY A 8 -12.93 9.73 -10.34
N ALA A 9 -12.37 10.93 -10.16
CA ALA A 9 -11.80 11.38 -8.90
C ALA A 9 -12.87 11.61 -7.82
N LEU A 10 -12.43 11.76 -6.56
CA LEU A 10 -13.32 12.18 -5.48
C LEU A 10 -13.97 13.54 -5.80
N PRO A 11 -15.30 13.65 -5.71
CA PRO A 11 -15.97 14.91 -6.00
C PRO A 11 -15.72 15.93 -4.88
N ASP A 12 -15.68 17.21 -5.24
CA ASP A 12 -15.53 18.34 -4.29
C ASP A 12 -16.60 18.31 -3.18
N THR A 13 -17.77 17.72 -3.46
CA THR A 13 -18.82 17.47 -2.49
C THR A 13 -19.12 15.98 -2.47
N LEU A 14 -18.75 15.31 -1.37
CA LEU A 14 -19.00 13.89 -1.19
C LEU A 14 -20.51 13.60 -1.12
N PRO A 15 -20.99 12.58 -1.83
CA PRO A 15 -22.36 12.11 -1.66
C PRO A 15 -22.66 11.73 -0.21
N VAL A 16 -23.91 11.94 0.17
CA VAL A 16 -24.46 11.50 1.45
C VAL A 16 -25.31 10.25 1.23
N ARG A 17 -25.48 9.45 2.28
CA ARG A 17 -26.41 8.34 2.32
C ARG A 17 -27.85 8.83 2.16
N GLU A 18 -28.78 7.89 1.93
CA GLU A 18 -30.22 8.20 1.82
C GLU A 18 -30.80 8.91 3.05
N ASP A 19 -30.23 8.68 4.23
CA ASP A 19 -30.62 9.32 5.49
C ASP A 19 -29.99 10.71 5.71
N GLY A 20 -29.18 11.18 4.74
CA GLY A 20 -28.47 12.45 4.79
C GLY A 20 -27.17 12.44 5.59
N THR A 21 -26.77 11.30 6.15
CA THR A 21 -25.46 11.17 6.82
C THR A 21 -24.32 11.01 5.82
N GLY A 22 -23.14 11.52 6.15
CA GLY A 22 -21.94 11.30 5.33
C GLY A 22 -21.40 9.89 5.48
N TYR A 23 -20.71 9.41 4.44
CA TYR A 23 -19.90 8.20 4.56
C TYR A 23 -18.66 8.47 5.44
N PRO A 24 -18.31 7.57 6.37
CA PRO A 24 -17.15 7.74 7.25
C PRO A 24 -15.82 7.56 6.51
N PHE A 25 -15.82 6.80 5.40
CA PHE A 25 -14.62 6.54 4.62
C PHE A 25 -14.87 6.77 3.14
N ALA A 26 -13.87 7.34 2.46
CA ALA A 26 -13.83 7.43 1.02
C ALA A 26 -12.41 7.18 0.50
N LEU A 27 -12.31 6.54 -0.67
CA LEU A 27 -11.07 6.17 -1.33
C LEU A 27 -11.13 6.59 -2.81
N ALA A 28 -10.13 7.31 -3.31
CA ALA A 28 -9.90 7.43 -4.74
C ALA A 28 -8.69 6.59 -5.15
N TRP A 29 -8.86 5.82 -6.22
CA TRP A 29 -7.81 5.00 -6.80
C TRP A 29 -8.08 4.81 -8.29
N GLU A 30 -7.04 4.98 -9.12
CA GLU A 30 -7.14 5.00 -10.58
C GLU A 30 -8.20 6.00 -11.08
N ASP A 31 -9.24 5.52 -11.74
CA ASP A 31 -10.34 6.30 -12.30
C ASP A 31 -11.67 6.02 -11.57
N LYS A 32 -11.61 5.63 -10.29
CA LYS A 32 -12.79 5.44 -9.45
C LYS A 32 -12.64 6.04 -8.05
N ALA A 33 -13.78 6.47 -7.50
CA ALA A 33 -13.93 6.84 -6.10
C ALA A 33 -14.96 5.92 -5.42
N VAL A 34 -14.62 5.42 -4.24
CA VAL A 34 -15.45 4.51 -3.45
C VAL A 34 -15.76 5.17 -2.11
N LEU A 35 -17.02 5.25 -1.73
CA LEU A 35 -17.47 5.67 -0.42
C LEU A 35 -18.02 4.46 0.34
N ALA A 36 -17.65 4.31 1.61
CA ALA A 36 -17.93 3.12 2.39
C ALA A 36 -18.18 3.40 3.86
N ASP A 37 -18.85 2.46 4.52
CA ASP A 37 -19.15 2.49 5.95
C ASP A 37 -18.00 1.90 6.76
N THR A 38 -17.21 1.03 6.14
CA THR A 38 -16.08 0.33 6.75
C THR A 38 -14.83 0.37 5.87
N ARG A 39 -13.67 0.23 6.50
CA ARG A 39 -12.40 0.02 5.78
C ARG A 39 -12.33 -1.35 5.08
N THR A 40 -13.09 -2.32 5.56
CA THR A 40 -13.24 -3.64 4.94
C THR A 40 -13.82 -3.51 3.53
N GLU A 41 -14.88 -2.72 3.37
CA GLU A 41 -15.48 -2.45 2.05
C GLU A 41 -14.50 -1.74 1.10
N LEU A 42 -13.72 -0.77 1.59
CA LEU A 42 -12.67 -0.13 0.77
C LEU A 42 -11.55 -1.11 0.39
N THR A 43 -11.17 -2.00 1.31
CA THR A 43 -10.14 -3.01 1.04
C THR A 43 -10.63 -4.02 0.01
N ALA A 44 -11.92 -4.38 0.05
CA ALA A 44 -12.52 -5.27 -0.93
C ALA A 44 -12.53 -4.72 -2.36
N GLU A 45 -12.56 -3.40 -2.52
CA GLU A 45 -12.47 -2.74 -3.81
C GLU A 45 -11.06 -2.73 -4.42
N LEU A 46 -10.04 -2.92 -3.57
CA LEU A 46 -8.63 -3.00 -3.97
C LEU A 46 -8.15 -4.45 -4.16
N ILE A 47 -8.82 -5.42 -3.54
CA ILE A 47 -8.39 -6.81 -3.52
C ILE A 47 -9.54 -7.70 -4.00
N GLU A 48 -9.36 -8.26 -5.20
CA GLU A 48 -10.32 -9.19 -5.80
C GLU A 48 -10.60 -10.38 -4.88
N GLY A 49 -11.89 -10.71 -4.69
CA GLY A 49 -12.35 -11.83 -3.86
C GLY A 49 -12.31 -11.59 -2.35
N TYR A 50 -11.86 -10.42 -1.88
CA TYR A 50 -11.74 -10.13 -0.45
C TYR A 50 -13.09 -10.02 0.26
N ALA A 51 -14.13 -9.51 -0.41
CA ALA A 51 -15.49 -9.46 0.13
C ALA A 51 -16.13 -10.84 0.33
N ASP A 52 -15.63 -11.86 -0.36
CA ASP A 52 -16.16 -13.22 -0.30
C ASP A 52 -15.53 -14.07 0.82
N LEU A 53 -14.56 -13.51 1.55
CA LEU A 53 -13.88 -14.19 2.64
C LEU A 53 -14.82 -14.43 3.83
N PRO A 54 -14.79 -15.62 4.45
CA PRO A 54 -15.68 -15.94 5.55
C PRO A 54 -15.30 -15.17 6.83
N GLU A 55 -16.29 -14.70 7.60
CA GLU A 55 -16.08 -14.10 8.93
C GLU A 55 -15.73 -15.18 9.99
N THR A 56 -14.56 -15.79 9.84
CA THR A 56 -14.02 -16.87 10.68
C THR A 56 -12.53 -16.67 10.88
N GLU A 57 -11.92 -17.37 11.84
CA GLU A 57 -10.46 -17.32 12.06
C GLU A 57 -9.65 -17.71 10.80
N GLU A 58 -10.17 -18.65 10.01
CA GLU A 58 -9.58 -19.03 8.72
C GLU A 58 -9.66 -17.88 7.71
N GLY A 59 -10.83 -17.24 7.59
CA GLY A 59 -10.99 -16.09 6.71
C GLY A 59 -10.21 -14.85 7.15
N ASP A 60 -10.01 -14.62 8.45
CA ASP A 60 -9.11 -13.56 8.95
C ASP A 60 -7.66 -13.80 8.51
N THR A 61 -7.23 -15.06 8.52
CA THR A 61 -5.89 -15.48 8.05
C THR A 61 -5.77 -15.27 6.53
N GLU A 62 -6.78 -15.67 5.77
CA GLU A 62 -6.84 -15.45 4.32
C GLU A 62 -6.87 -13.95 3.98
N ALA A 63 -7.57 -13.13 4.75
CA ALA A 63 -7.64 -11.68 4.57
C ALA A 63 -6.26 -11.03 4.79
N LEU A 64 -5.53 -11.43 5.84
CA LEU A 64 -4.15 -10.97 6.05
C LEU A 64 -3.25 -11.38 4.88
N TYR A 65 -3.35 -12.63 4.43
CA TYR A 65 -2.56 -13.12 3.31
C TYR A 65 -2.89 -12.41 1.99
N ALA A 66 -4.15 -12.09 1.75
CA ALA A 66 -4.59 -11.33 0.59
C ALA A 66 -3.99 -9.91 0.61
N ARG A 67 -4.08 -9.19 1.74
CA ARG A 67 -3.44 -7.86 1.89
C ARG A 67 -1.92 -7.94 1.71
N TYR A 68 -1.28 -8.98 2.24
CA TYR A 68 0.16 -9.20 2.07
C TYR A 68 0.54 -9.38 0.60
N ARG A 69 -0.14 -10.27 -0.13
CA ARG A 69 0.13 -10.51 -1.55
C ARG A 69 -0.04 -9.25 -2.38
N THR A 70 -1.11 -8.50 -2.14
CA THR A 70 -1.34 -7.21 -2.81
C THR A 70 -0.25 -6.21 -2.47
N SER A 71 0.19 -6.14 -1.21
CA SER A 71 1.29 -5.27 -0.77
C SER A 71 2.60 -5.59 -1.50
N VAL A 72 2.94 -6.87 -1.66
CA VAL A 72 4.12 -7.30 -2.41
C VAL A 72 4.05 -6.87 -3.87
N GLN A 73 2.89 -7.05 -4.52
CA GLN A 73 2.68 -6.64 -5.91
C GLN A 73 2.81 -5.12 -6.10
N ILE A 74 2.22 -4.34 -5.19
CA ILE A 74 2.33 -2.89 -5.18
C ILE A 74 3.79 -2.48 -4.94
N ALA A 75 4.47 -3.07 -3.97
CA ALA A 75 5.86 -2.75 -3.66
C ALA A 75 6.80 -3.03 -4.83
N ASN A 76 6.66 -4.19 -5.48
CA ASN A 76 7.41 -4.55 -6.69
C ASN A 76 7.20 -3.52 -7.81
N THR A 77 5.95 -3.16 -8.08
CA THR A 77 5.60 -2.21 -9.15
C THR A 77 6.12 -0.81 -8.84
N LEU A 78 5.85 -0.31 -7.63
CA LEU A 78 6.26 1.03 -7.21
C LEU A 78 7.77 1.18 -7.19
N GLN A 79 8.51 0.18 -6.70
CA GLN A 79 9.97 0.22 -6.68
C GLN A 79 10.56 0.39 -8.10
N GLN A 80 10.01 -0.34 -9.08
CA GLN A 80 10.46 -0.25 -10.46
C GLN A 80 10.16 1.13 -11.06
N VAL A 81 8.98 1.68 -10.80
CA VAL A 81 8.60 3.02 -11.25
C VAL A 81 9.52 4.08 -10.65
N LEU A 82 9.81 4.01 -9.35
CA LEU A 82 10.68 4.98 -8.68
C LEU A 82 12.11 4.93 -9.21
N ALA A 83 12.67 3.73 -9.43
CA ALA A 83 14.00 3.58 -10.00
C ALA A 83 14.07 4.06 -11.47
N ALA A 84 13.03 3.77 -12.26
CA ALA A 84 12.94 4.24 -13.64
C ALA A 84 12.85 5.76 -13.72
N ASN A 85 11.96 6.39 -12.94
CA ASN A 85 11.80 7.84 -12.90
C ASN A 85 13.11 8.54 -12.48
N ALA A 86 13.78 8.06 -11.43
CA ALA A 86 15.06 8.62 -11.01
C ALA A 86 16.15 8.47 -12.08
N THR A 87 16.11 7.39 -12.87
CA THR A 87 17.01 7.21 -14.02
C THR A 87 16.72 8.19 -15.14
N GLU A 88 15.44 8.38 -15.48
CA GLU A 88 15.00 9.33 -16.50
C GLU A 88 15.31 10.79 -16.13
N GLU A 89 15.19 11.12 -14.83
CA GLU A 89 15.56 12.43 -14.27
C GLU A 89 17.08 12.63 -14.16
N GLY A 90 17.87 11.57 -14.33
CA GLY A 90 19.33 11.59 -14.25
C GLY A 90 19.86 11.73 -12.81
N THR A 91 19.03 11.48 -11.80
CA THR A 91 19.42 11.46 -10.38
C THR A 91 19.96 10.10 -9.95
N PHE A 92 19.61 9.03 -10.68
CA PHE A 92 20.09 7.68 -10.44
C PHE A 92 20.71 7.07 -11.71
N ASP A 93 21.95 6.59 -11.63
CA ASP A 93 22.60 5.82 -12.70
C ASP A 93 22.92 4.41 -12.19
N PRO A 94 22.18 3.36 -12.64
CA PRO A 94 22.41 1.98 -12.21
C PRO A 94 23.84 1.48 -12.47
N SER A 95 24.52 1.99 -13.50
CA SER A 95 25.88 1.54 -13.85
C SER A 95 26.96 2.01 -12.87
N LEU A 96 26.63 3.00 -12.03
CA LEU A 96 27.52 3.58 -11.02
C LEU A 96 27.24 3.08 -9.60
N GLN A 97 26.18 2.28 -9.40
CA GLN A 97 25.80 1.76 -8.09
C GLN A 97 26.57 0.49 -7.71
N SER A 98 26.65 0.21 -6.41
CA SER A 98 27.12 -1.08 -5.92
C SER A 98 26.13 -2.21 -6.20
N GLU A 99 26.62 -3.44 -6.22
CA GLU A 99 25.79 -4.63 -6.36
C GLU A 99 24.73 -4.73 -5.25
N ASP A 100 25.07 -4.33 -4.01
CA ASP A 100 24.14 -4.33 -2.88
C ASP A 100 22.94 -3.39 -3.11
N VAL A 101 23.20 -2.18 -3.63
CA VAL A 101 22.14 -1.20 -3.95
C VAL A 101 21.25 -1.72 -5.07
N LEU A 102 21.85 -2.25 -6.14
CA LEU A 102 21.10 -2.81 -7.25
C LEU A 102 20.26 -4.01 -6.81
N THR A 103 20.82 -4.88 -5.98
CA THR A 103 20.11 -6.04 -5.42
C THR A 103 18.93 -5.57 -4.57
N ALA A 104 19.13 -4.64 -3.65
CA ALA A 104 18.04 -4.10 -2.83
C ALA A 104 16.90 -3.49 -3.68
N ILE A 105 17.24 -2.76 -4.75
CA ILE A 105 16.24 -2.14 -5.63
C ILE A 105 15.53 -3.19 -6.50
N PHE A 106 16.22 -4.18 -7.04
CA PHE A 106 15.68 -5.06 -8.09
C PHE A 106 15.25 -6.47 -7.63
N THR A 107 15.54 -6.86 -6.38
CA THR A 107 15.04 -8.13 -5.80
C THR A 107 13.52 -8.12 -5.67
N ASP A 108 12.88 -9.28 -5.84
CA ASP A 108 11.44 -9.42 -5.64
C ASP A 108 11.07 -9.15 -4.17
N ARG A 109 10.01 -8.37 -3.92
CA ARG A 109 9.53 -8.02 -2.57
C ARG A 109 8.88 -9.17 -1.80
N ALA A 110 8.62 -10.31 -2.44
CA ALA A 110 8.32 -11.57 -1.78
C ALA A 110 9.58 -12.22 -1.17
N GLU A 111 10.77 -11.84 -1.64
CA GLU A 111 12.03 -12.28 -1.10
C GLU A 111 12.51 -11.33 -0.02
N LYS A 112 13.15 -11.91 1.00
CA LYS A 112 13.62 -11.16 2.14
C LYS A 112 14.88 -10.38 1.77
N ILE A 113 14.80 -9.05 1.86
CA ILE A 113 15.96 -8.17 1.78
C ILE A 113 16.57 -8.08 3.18
N ASP A 114 17.50 -8.99 3.44
CA ASP A 114 18.25 -9.07 4.69
C ASP A 114 19.51 -8.18 4.66
N GLU A 115 20.06 -7.92 5.85
CA GLU A 115 21.38 -7.28 6.04
C GLU A 115 21.49 -5.79 5.67
N ILE A 116 20.37 -5.09 5.49
CA ILE A 116 20.35 -3.62 5.32
C ILE A 116 19.83 -2.96 6.60
N PRO A 117 20.70 -2.55 7.55
CA PRO A 117 20.26 -1.84 8.75
C PRO A 117 19.83 -0.39 8.47
N GLU A 118 20.35 0.22 7.42
CA GLU A 118 20.04 1.59 7.00
C GLU A 118 20.13 1.71 5.48
N TRP A 119 19.08 2.25 4.87
CA TRP A 119 19.04 2.55 3.44
C TRP A 119 19.52 3.99 3.20
N THR A 120 20.73 4.10 2.65
CA THR A 120 21.44 5.37 2.46
C THR A 120 21.27 5.98 1.08
N ASN A 121 20.68 5.26 0.12
CA ASN A 121 20.40 5.81 -1.20
C ASN A 121 19.28 6.85 -1.10
N THR A 122 19.62 8.11 -1.40
CA THR A 122 18.70 9.25 -1.31
C THR A 122 17.86 9.45 -2.56
N ASP A 123 18.29 8.87 -3.69
CA ASP A 123 17.69 9.13 -5.01
C ASP A 123 16.51 8.18 -5.27
N VAL A 124 16.62 6.93 -4.81
CA VAL A 124 15.57 5.92 -4.94
C VAL A 124 15.24 5.40 -3.54
N PRO A 125 14.03 5.64 -3.01
CA PRO A 125 13.62 5.04 -1.76
C PRO A 125 13.41 3.54 -1.90
N LEU A 126 13.58 2.81 -0.81
CA LEU A 126 13.29 1.39 -0.75
C LEU A 126 11.82 1.17 -0.35
N VAL A 127 11.03 0.48 -1.16
CA VAL A 127 9.64 0.14 -0.86
C VAL A 127 9.58 -1.24 -0.21
N LEU A 128 9.10 -1.35 1.03
CA LEU A 128 9.12 -2.59 1.81
C LEU A 128 7.77 -2.93 2.43
N VAL A 129 7.53 -4.23 2.61
CA VAL A 129 6.33 -4.76 3.28
C VAL A 129 6.62 -4.94 4.77
N ALA A 130 5.87 -4.24 5.62
CA ALA A 130 6.17 -4.12 7.04
C ALA A 130 6.12 -5.44 7.82
N THR A 131 5.27 -6.40 7.39
CA THR A 131 5.07 -7.68 8.07
C THR A 131 6.27 -8.62 7.99
N GLU A 132 7.24 -8.37 7.10
CA GLU A 132 8.51 -9.09 7.03
C GLU A 132 9.50 -8.68 8.14
N TYR A 133 9.21 -7.57 8.83
CA TYR A 133 10.10 -6.93 9.81
C TYR A 133 9.45 -6.83 11.19
N ALA A 134 10.29 -6.64 12.22
CA ALA A 134 9.85 -6.44 13.59
C ALA A 134 8.88 -5.24 13.72
N PRO A 135 7.81 -5.35 14.54
CA PRO A 135 7.55 -6.41 15.51
C PRO A 135 6.87 -7.67 14.96
N TYR A 136 6.52 -7.72 13.68
CA TYR A 136 5.79 -8.84 13.08
C TYR A 136 6.72 -10.00 12.67
N GLY A 137 7.80 -9.66 11.97
CA GLY A 137 8.84 -10.58 11.53
C GLY A 137 10.07 -10.58 12.43
N THR A 138 11.10 -11.33 12.02
CA THR A 138 12.37 -11.45 12.75
C THR A 138 13.44 -10.47 12.27
N ALA A 139 13.24 -9.84 11.11
CA ALA A 139 14.18 -8.86 10.55
C ALA A 139 14.05 -7.51 11.25
N THR A 140 15.17 -6.82 11.44
CA THR A 140 15.15 -5.43 11.93
C THR A 140 14.72 -4.49 10.81
N LYS A 141 13.80 -3.57 11.08
CA LYS A 141 13.40 -2.54 10.10
C LYS A 141 14.61 -1.67 9.71
N PRO A 142 14.97 -1.55 8.41
CA PRO A 142 15.94 -0.56 7.97
C PRO A 142 15.50 0.86 8.34
N ALA A 143 16.47 1.67 8.74
CA ALA A 143 16.32 3.13 8.82
C ALA A 143 16.53 3.79 7.43
N GLY A 144 16.31 5.10 7.35
CA GLY A 144 16.63 5.90 6.16
C GLY A 144 15.45 6.09 5.22
N ASN A 145 15.74 6.16 3.92
CA ASN A 145 14.78 6.52 2.87
C ASN A 145 13.90 5.32 2.46
N VAL A 146 12.98 4.92 3.33
CA VAL A 146 12.16 3.72 3.16
C VAL A 146 10.67 4.09 3.13
N LEU A 147 9.96 3.59 2.12
CA LEU A 147 8.52 3.64 2.02
C LEU A 147 7.94 2.30 2.48
N TRP A 148 6.97 2.34 3.39
CA TRP A 148 6.40 1.14 4.00
C TRP A 148 4.99 0.88 3.51
N ILE A 149 4.68 -0.40 3.26
CA ILE A 149 3.32 -0.89 3.09
C ILE A 149 3.02 -1.86 4.23
N ASP A 150 2.00 -1.58 5.04
CA ASP A 150 1.69 -2.37 6.23
C ASP A 150 0.35 -3.11 6.11
N PRO A 151 0.36 -4.38 5.65
CA PRO A 151 -0.85 -5.17 5.47
C PRO A 151 -1.46 -5.73 6.77
N PHE A 152 -0.88 -5.46 7.95
CA PHE A 152 -1.27 -6.13 9.19
C PHE A 152 -2.77 -5.98 9.48
N THR A 153 -3.31 -4.77 9.34
CA THR A 153 -4.75 -4.49 9.41
C THR A 153 -5.21 -3.72 8.18
N GLU A 154 -6.52 -3.72 7.90
CA GLU A 154 -7.10 -2.86 6.86
C GLU A 154 -6.82 -1.37 7.11
N THR A 155 -6.76 -0.98 8.38
CA THR A 155 -6.42 0.40 8.77
C THR A 155 -5.00 0.77 8.38
N THR A 156 -4.01 -0.02 8.79
CA THR A 156 -2.59 0.22 8.46
C THR A 156 -2.35 0.10 6.96
N PHE A 157 -3.03 -0.84 6.29
CA PHE A 157 -2.89 -1.06 4.86
C PHE A 157 -3.34 0.16 4.07
N LEU A 158 -4.58 0.61 4.25
CA LEU A 158 -5.10 1.78 3.53
C LEU A 158 -4.36 3.07 3.88
N ASN A 159 -3.97 3.26 5.14
CA ASN A 159 -3.20 4.44 5.55
C ASN A 159 -1.83 4.48 4.88
N THR A 160 -1.09 3.36 4.89
CA THR A 160 0.25 3.31 4.28
C THR A 160 0.18 3.47 2.76
N LEU A 161 -0.83 2.90 2.09
CA LEU A 161 -1.04 3.15 0.66
C LEU A 161 -1.30 4.63 0.36
N SER A 162 -2.02 5.34 1.25
CA SER A 162 -2.26 6.77 1.08
C SER A 162 -1.03 7.62 1.35
N GLU A 163 -0.27 7.29 2.39
CA GLU A 163 0.98 7.98 2.76
C GLU A 163 2.03 7.93 1.64
N ILE A 164 2.10 6.82 0.89
CA ILE A 164 3.02 6.65 -0.23
C ILE A 164 2.40 7.08 -1.58
N GLY A 165 1.18 7.62 -1.58
CA GLY A 165 0.53 8.22 -2.74
C GLY A 165 -0.08 7.24 -3.75
N ILE A 166 -0.32 5.97 -3.38
CA ILE A 166 -1.00 5.00 -4.25
C ILE A 166 -2.51 5.25 -4.30
N VAL A 167 -3.09 5.68 -3.19
CA VAL A 167 -4.52 6.01 -3.08
C VAL A 167 -4.72 7.35 -2.37
N GLU A 168 -5.86 7.98 -2.60
CA GLU A 168 -6.32 9.09 -1.77
C GLU A 168 -7.37 8.56 -0.78
N LEU A 169 -7.06 8.60 0.52
CA LEU A 169 -7.97 8.15 1.58
C LEU A 169 -8.50 9.35 2.38
N LEU A 170 -9.82 9.47 2.44
CA LEU A 170 -10.52 10.43 3.30
C LEU A 170 -11.22 9.70 4.45
N VAL A 171 -11.02 10.20 5.67
CA VAL A 171 -11.68 9.72 6.87
C VAL A 171 -12.46 10.87 7.48
N ASN A 172 -13.78 10.71 7.57
CA ASN A 172 -14.64 11.68 8.21
C ASN A 172 -14.78 11.31 9.70
N GLU A 173 -13.98 11.94 10.54
CA GLU A 173 -14.13 11.84 11.99
C GLU A 173 -15.37 12.65 12.40
N SER A 174 -16.44 11.94 12.80
CA SER A 174 -17.67 12.52 13.35
C SER A 174 -17.47 13.20 14.70
#